data_AF-A0A4S2T7V3-F1
#
_entry.id   AF-A0A4S2T7V3-F1
#
_cell.length_a   1.000
_cell.length_b   1.000
_cell.length_c   1.000
_cell.angle_alpha   90.00
_cell.angle_beta   90.00
_cell.angle_gamma   90.00
#
_symmetry.space_group_name_H-M   'P 1'
#
loop_
_entity.id
_entity.type
_entity.pdbx_description
1 polymer ?
#
loop_
_entity_poly.entity_id
_entity_poly.type
_entity_poly.pdbx_seq_one_letter_code
_entity_poly.pdbx_strand_id
1 'polypeptide(L)'
;MMKLPRVECPSCTRQIAAGLVAGRLSKGRIWRHDAPDARRDAHGHLLSCAGSLEIVDLPYGQMEIAIEEPEAAPEEEAMALF
;
A
#
# COMPACT_ATOMS: atom_id res chain seq x y z
N MET A 1 -1.72 1.28 17.36
CA MET A 1 -1.86 0.08 16.51
C MET A 1 -2.22 0.55 15.11
N MET A 2 -1.37 0.34 14.10
CA MET A 2 -1.74 0.69 12.72
C MET A 2 -2.67 -0.40 12.15
N LYS A 3 -3.81 0.01 11.60
CA LYS A 3 -4.75 -0.89 10.92
C LYS A 3 -4.28 -1.06 9.48
N LEU A 4 -3.96 -2.28 9.08
CA LEU A 4 -3.58 -2.56 7.69
C LEU A 4 -4.78 -2.35 6.75
N PRO A 5 -4.56 -1.78 5.54
CA PRO A 5 -5.61 -1.70 4.54
C PRO A 5 -6.09 -3.10 4.17
N ARG A 6 -7.38 -3.22 3.90
CA ARG A 6 -7.96 -4.44 3.33
C ARG A 6 -8.23 -4.22 1.86
N VAL A 7 -7.92 -5.24 1.08
CA VAL A 7 -8.08 -5.26 -0.37
C VAL A 7 -8.72 -6.57 -0.77
N GLU A 8 -9.36 -6.57 -1.94
CA GLU A 8 -9.96 -7.76 -2.50
C GLU A 8 -8.86 -8.74 -2.98
N CYS A 9 -8.95 -10.00 -2.56
CA CYS A 9 -8.07 -11.04 -3.06
C CYS A 9 -8.45 -11.39 -4.51
N PRO A 10 -7.53 -11.33 -5.48
CA PRO A 10 -7.84 -11.57 -6.89
C PRO A 10 -8.23 -13.03 -7.17
N SER A 11 -7.88 -13.96 -6.27
CA SER A 11 -8.21 -15.38 -6.41
C SER A 11 -9.57 -15.76 -5.80
N CYS A 12 -9.95 -15.18 -4.66
CA CYS A 12 -11.12 -15.64 -3.90
C CYS A 12 -12.08 -14.52 -3.47
N THR A 13 -11.85 -13.29 -3.94
CA THR A 13 -12.69 -12.07 -3.75
C THR A 13 -12.94 -11.64 -2.31
N ARG A 14 -12.30 -12.29 -1.33
CA ARG A 14 -12.40 -11.92 0.08
C ARG A 14 -11.58 -10.65 0.35
N GLN A 15 -12.08 -9.83 1.29
CA GLN A 15 -11.35 -8.68 1.81
C GLN A 15 -10.25 -9.14 2.76
N ILE A 16 -8.99 -9.10 2.33
CA ILE A 16 -7.82 -9.55 3.09
C ILE A 16 -6.90 -8.37 3.40
N ALA A 17 -6.24 -8.41 4.56
CA ALA A 17 -5.24 -7.40 4.91
C ALA A 17 -4.05 -7.47 3.94
N ALA A 18 -3.56 -6.31 3.51
CA ALA A 18 -2.35 -6.20 2.71
C ALA A 18 -1.31 -5.35 3.44
N GLY A 19 -0.08 -5.86 3.52
CA GLY A 19 1.07 -5.12 4.05
C GLY A 19 1.78 -4.34 2.95
N LEU A 20 2.32 -3.17 3.25
CA LEU A 20 3.08 -2.38 2.28
C LEU A 20 4.28 -3.15 1.72
N VAL A 21 4.57 -2.96 0.42
CA VAL A 21 5.79 -3.46 -0.21
C VAL A 21 6.85 -2.36 -0.17
N ALA A 22 8.01 -2.66 0.43
CA ALA A 22 9.12 -1.72 0.52
C ALA A 22 9.51 -1.17 -0.87
N GLY A 23 9.65 0.14 -0.98
CA GLY A 23 9.95 0.83 -2.25
C GLY A 23 8.79 0.91 -3.25
N ARG A 24 7.59 0.42 -2.91
CA ARG A 24 6.39 0.50 -3.76
C ARG A 24 5.17 0.88 -2.93
N LEU A 25 5.06 2.16 -2.58
CA LEU A 25 4.02 2.67 -1.67
C LEU A 25 2.58 2.44 -2.17
N SER A 26 2.37 2.37 -3.48
CA SER A 26 1.07 2.04 -4.08
C SER A 26 0.75 0.54 -4.10
N LYS A 27 1.68 -0.32 -3.68
CA LYS A 27 1.54 -1.78 -3.74
C LYS A 27 1.51 -2.39 -2.34
N GLY A 28 0.67 -3.42 -2.21
CA GLY A 28 0.51 -4.20 -0.99
C GLY A 28 0.67 -5.69 -1.26
N ARG A 29 1.20 -6.43 -0.30
CA ARG A 29 1.27 -7.89 -0.31
C ARG A 29 0.12 -8.46 0.52
N ILE A 30 -0.72 -9.28 -0.10
CA ILE A 30 -1.85 -9.95 0.55
C ILE A 30 -1.32 -10.89 1.64
N TRP A 31 -1.90 -10.81 2.84
CA TRP A 31 -1.59 -11.74 3.92
C TRP A 31 -2.05 -13.16 3.61
N ARG A 32 -1.33 -14.15 4.15
CA ARG A 32 -1.74 -15.56 4.03
C ARG A 32 -3.14 -15.73 4.62
N HIS A 33 -4.00 -16.40 3.88
CA HIS A 33 -5.37 -16.72 4.27
C HIS A 33 -5.80 -18.02 3.62
N ASP A 34 -6.82 -18.66 4.18
CA ASP A 34 -7.37 -19.90 3.62
C ASP A 34 -8.34 -19.62 2.48
N ALA A 35 -8.39 -20.53 1.50
CA ALA A 35 -9.43 -20.49 0.48
C ALA A 35 -10.80 -20.79 1.12
N PRO A 36 -11.89 -20.21 0.60
CA PRO A 36 -13.23 -20.41 1.16
C PRO A 36 -13.72 -21.87 1.06
N ASP A 37 -13.22 -22.63 0.10
CA ASP A 37 -13.56 -24.02 -0.21
C ASP A 37 -12.50 -25.04 0.24
N ALA A 38 -11.23 -24.63 0.31
CA ALA A 38 -10.15 -25.52 0.74
C ALA A 38 -10.07 -25.58 2.27
N ARG A 39 -10.43 -26.74 2.83
CA ARG A 39 -10.33 -26.98 4.29
C ARG A 39 -8.95 -27.51 4.69
N ARG A 40 -8.42 -28.55 4.03
CA ARG A 40 -7.11 -29.17 4.31
C ARG A 40 -6.60 -30.00 3.13
N ASP A 41 -5.29 -30.22 3.01
CA ASP A 41 -4.70 -31.23 2.10
C ASP A 41 -4.90 -32.67 2.61
N ALA A 42 -4.41 -33.66 1.86
CA ALA A 42 -4.48 -35.08 2.23
C ALA A 42 -3.76 -35.43 3.55
N HIS A 43 -2.88 -34.55 4.04
CA HIS A 43 -2.16 -34.68 5.29
C HIS A 43 -2.76 -33.82 6.41
N GLY A 44 -3.85 -33.11 6.15
CA GLY A 44 -4.53 -32.27 7.12
C GLY A 44 -3.95 -30.86 7.26
N HIS A 45 -3.04 -30.41 6.40
CA HIS A 45 -2.52 -29.05 6.43
C HIS A 45 -3.50 -28.05 5.82
N LEU A 46 -3.60 -26.86 6.41
CA LEU A 46 -4.37 -25.76 5.82
C LEU A 46 -3.74 -25.34 4.49
N LEU A 47 -4.56 -25.32 3.45
CA LEU A 47 -4.14 -24.83 2.14
C LEU A 47 -4.42 -23.32 2.08
N SER A 48 -3.34 -22.55 2.00
CA SER A 48 -3.45 -21.12 1.71
C SER A 48 -4.13 -20.93 0.36
N CYS A 49 -5.00 -19.92 0.27
CA CYS A 49 -5.54 -19.44 -0.99
C CYS A 49 -4.41 -19.12 -1.98
N ALA A 50 -4.62 -19.41 -3.27
CA ALA A 50 -3.65 -19.18 -4.33
C ALA A 50 -3.19 -17.70 -4.41
N GLY A 51 -4.08 -16.75 -4.10
CA GLY A 51 -3.76 -15.31 -4.04
C GLY A 51 -3.02 -14.87 -2.78
N SER A 52 -2.67 -15.79 -1.88
CA SER A 52 -1.85 -15.47 -0.71
C SER A 52 -0.48 -14.96 -1.15
N LEU A 53 -0.02 -13.88 -0.51
CA LEU A 53 1.26 -13.21 -0.81
C LEU A 53 1.35 -12.55 -2.19
N GLU A 54 0.25 -12.51 -2.94
CA GLU A 54 0.21 -11.76 -4.19
C GLU A 54 0.37 -10.25 -3.94
N ILE A 55 1.02 -9.57 -4.88
CA ILE A 55 1.22 -8.13 -4.83
C ILE A 55 0.09 -7.47 -5.61
N VAL A 56 -0.69 -6.63 -4.93
CA VAL A 56 -1.84 -5.92 -5.48
C VAL A 56 -1.70 -4.42 -5.30
N ASP A 57 -2.54 -3.66 -6.01
CA ASP A 57 -2.68 -2.23 -5.79
C ASP A 57 -3.39 -1.94 -4.47
N LEU A 58 -2.86 -0.99 -3.72
CA LEU A 58 -3.52 -0.47 -2.53
C LEU A 58 -4.47 0.67 -2.92
N PRO A 59 -5.62 0.82 -2.24
CA PRO A 59 -6.59 1.88 -2.52
C PRO A 59 -6.06 3.27 -2.18
N TYR A 60 -4.97 3.36 -1.42
CA TYR A 60 -4.30 4.62 -1.09
C TYR A 60 -3.02 4.70 -1.93
N GLY A 61 -3.11 5.38 -3.07
CA GLY A 61 -1.94 5.91 -3.78
C GLY A 61 -1.20 6.92 -2.89
N GLN A 62 0.01 7.33 -3.30
CA GLN A 62 0.84 8.28 -2.57
C GLN A 62 0.00 9.41 -1.95
N MET A 63 0.20 9.70 -0.66
CA MET A 63 -0.25 10.98 -0.12
C MET A 63 0.44 12.06 -0.96
N GLU A 64 -0.31 12.75 -1.82
CA GLU A 64 0.17 13.92 -2.52
C GLU A 64 0.48 14.97 -1.44
N ILE A 65 1.77 15.16 -1.17
CA ILE A 65 2.22 16.28 -0.37
C ILE A 65 2.20 17.45 -1.34
N ALA A 66 1.21 18.34 -1.20
CA ALA A 66 1.25 19.64 -1.85
C ALA A 66 2.43 20.41 -1.26
N ILE A 67 3.55 20.42 -1.98
CA ILE A 67 4.69 21.27 -1.64
C ILE A 67 4.28 22.65 -2.13
N GLU A 68 3.85 23.53 -1.23
CA GLU A 68 3.72 24.95 -1.53
C GLU A 68 5.12 25.47 -1.83
N GLU A 69 5.37 25.88 -3.09
CA GLU A 69 6.60 26.57 -3.46
C GLU A 69 6.69 27.85 -2.63
N PRO A 70 7.83 28.12 -1.95
CA PRO A 70 7.96 29.33 -1.17
C PRO A 70 7.84 30.54 -2.09
N GLU A 71 6.90 31.42 -1.78
CA GLU A 71 6.71 32.70 -2.46
C GLU A 71 8.03 33.47 -2.42
N ALA A 72 8.52 33.89 -3.59
CA ALA A 72 9.81 34.56 -3.69
C ALA A 72 9.83 35.79 -2.78
N ALA A 73 10.81 35.83 -1.86
CA ALA A 73 11.00 37.00 -1.00
C ALA A 73 11.22 38.24 -1.88
N PRO A 74 10.63 39.41 -1.52
CA PRO A 74 10.81 40.62 -2.30
C PRO A 74 12.30 40.97 -2.34
N GLU A 75 12.77 41.29 -3.55
CA GLU A 75 14.13 41.74 -3.82
C GLU A 75 14.40 42.98 -2.95
N GLU A 76 15.12 42.80 -1.83
CA GLU A 76 15.60 43.94 -1.05
C GLU A 76 16.46 44.80 -1.99
N GLU A 77 16.04 46.05 -2.18
CA GLU A 77 16.71 47.08 -2.97
C GLU A 77 18.22 46.95 -2.79
N ALA A 78 18.91 46.48 -3.83
CA ALA A 78 20.35 46.47 -3.90
C ALA A 78 20.83 47.91 -3.77
N MET A 79 21.21 48.24 -2.54
CA MET A 79 21.70 49.52 -2.07
C MET A 79 22.92 49.93 -2.91
N ALA A 80 22.71 50.72 -3.95
CA ALA A 80 23.75 51.35 -4.73
C ALA A 80 23.91 52.80 -4.27
N LEU A 81 24.68 53.00 -3.20
CA LEU A 81 25.27 54.28 -2.85
C LEU A 81 26.79 54.12 -2.79
N PHE A 82 27.42 54.17 -3.96
CA PHE A 82 28.83 54.53 -4.13
C PHE A 82 28.97 55.40 -5.37
#